data_AF-A0A3S0TB51-F1
#
_entry.id   AF-A0A3S0TB51-F1
#
_cell.length_a   1.000
_cell.length_b   1.000
_cell.length_c   1.000
_cell.angle_alpha   90.00
_cell.angle_beta   90.00
_cell.angle_gamma   90.00
#
_symmetry.space_group_name_H-M   'P 1'
#
loop_
_entity.id
_entity.type
_entity.pdbx_description
1 polymer ?
#
loop_
_entity_poly.entity_id
_entity_poly.type
_entity_poly.pdbx_seq_one_letter_code
_entity_poly.pdbx_strand_id
1 'polypeptide(L)' 'MPKLSPIESEFESTEAAEAHDRWVREKVAQALADPAPSIPHDQVMADLQAVLDGHAPG' A
#
# COMPACT_ATOMS: atom_id res chain seq x y z
N MET A 1 -23.24 -13.75 -2.70
CA MET A 1 -22.83 -13.22 -1.38
C MET A 1 -23.41 -11.82 -1.26
N PRO A 2 -24.06 -11.45 -0.15
CA PRO A 2 -24.61 -10.11 -0.03
C PRO A 2 -23.45 -9.11 -0.10
N LYS A 3 -23.63 -8.06 -0.91
CA LYS A 3 -22.73 -6.92 -1.00
C LYS A 3 -22.61 -6.28 0.38
N LEU A 4 -21.38 -6.06 0.86
CA LEU A 4 -21.16 -5.32 2.10
C LEU A 4 -21.62 -3.87 1.87
N SER A 5 -22.34 -3.28 2.83
CA SER A 5 -22.75 -1.88 2.67
C SER A 5 -21.49 -0.98 2.68
N PRO A 6 -21.48 0.14 1.93
CA PRO A 6 -20.31 1.04 1.91
C PRO A 6 -19.90 1.60 3.27
N ILE A 7 -20.79 1.54 4.26
CA ILE A 7 -20.52 1.96 5.65
C ILE A 7 -19.76 0.86 6.40
N GLU A 8 -20.08 -0.41 6.15
CA GLU A 8 -19.45 -1.56 6.82
C GLU A 8 -18.11 -1.93 6.18
N SER A 9 -17.98 -1.76 4.87
CA SER A 9 -16.76 -2.10 4.14
C SER A 9 -16.60 -1.31 2.85
N GLU A 10 -15.35 -1.00 2.51
CA GLU A 10 -14.95 -0.48 1.20
C GLU A 10 -14.99 -1.55 0.09
N PHE A 11 -15.08 -2.84 0.44
CA PHE A 11 -15.11 -3.95 -0.52
C PHE A 11 -16.54 -4.32 -0.93
N GLU A 12 -16.69 -4.64 -2.22
CA GLU A 12 -18.00 -5.02 -2.79
C GLU A 12 -18.49 -6.40 -2.32
N SER A 13 -17.60 -7.25 -1.80
CA SER A 13 -17.92 -8.58 -1.30
C SER A 13 -16.96 -9.03 -0.21
N THR A 14 -17.39 -10.01 0.59
CA THR A 14 -16.53 -10.67 1.58
C THR A 14 -15.31 -11.35 0.92
N GLU A 15 -15.50 -11.97 -0.25
CA GLU A 15 -14.40 -12.61 -0.99
C GLU A 15 -13.30 -11.61 -1.38
N ALA A 16 -13.70 -10.42 -1.85
CA ALA A 16 -12.76 -9.34 -2.18
C ALA A 16 -12.01 -8.84 -0.93
N ALA A 17 -12.73 -8.67 0.19
CA ALA A 17 -12.12 -8.27 1.46
C ALA A 17 -11.10 -9.31 1.97
N GLU A 18 -11.43 -10.60 1.90
CA GLU A 18 -10.53 -11.68 2.31
C GLU A 18 -9.31 -11.81 1.39
N ALA A 19 -9.48 -11.59 0.08
CA ALA A 19 -8.36 -11.56 -0.85
C ALA A 19 -7.41 -10.39 -0.55
N HIS A 20 -7.96 -9.22 -0.24
CA HIS A 20 -7.18 -8.06 0.17
C HIS A 20 -6.46 -8.29 1.51
N ASP A 21 -7.14 -8.83 2.52
CA ASP A 21 -6.53 -9.13 3.83
C ASP A 21 -5.33 -10.08 3.68
N ARG A 22 -5.46 -11.16 2.90
CA ARG A 22 -4.32 -12.05 2.61
C ARG A 22 -3.15 -11.31 1.96
N TRP A 23 -3.44 -10.50 0.94
CA TRP A 23 -2.41 -9.73 0.25
C TRP A 23 -1.70 -8.74 1.18
N VAL A 24 -2.44 -7.97 2.00
CA VAL A 24 -1.84 -7.03 2.96
C VAL A 24 -0.97 -7.77 3.96
N ARG A 25 -1.42 -8.90 4.53
CA ARG A 25 -0.62 -9.69 5.48
C ARG A 25 0.67 -10.20 4.86
N GLU A 26 0.62 -10.71 3.63
CA GLU A 26 1.81 -11.16 2.91
C GLU A 26 2.77 -10.00 2.63
N LYS A 27 2.26 -8.84 2.20
CA LYS A 27 3.06 -7.63 1.96
C LYS A 27 3.72 -7.11 3.23
N VAL A 28 3.00 -7.07 4.35
CA VAL A 28 3.54 -6.67 5.65
C VAL A 28 4.59 -7.66 6.13
N ALA A 29 4.36 -8.97 5.99
CA ALA A 29 5.34 -9.97 6.37
C ALA A 29 6.64 -9.83 5.56
N GLN A 30 6.55 -9.55 4.26
CA GLN A 30 7.71 -9.27 3.42
C GLN A 30 8.45 -8.01 3.87
N ALA A 31 7.73 -6.91 4.16
CA ALA A 31 8.33 -5.67 4.63
C ALA A 31 9.02 -5.81 6.00
N LEU A 32 8.46 -6.60 6.92
CA LEU A 32 9.06 -6.87 8.22
C LEU A 32 10.29 -7.79 8.13
N ALA A 33 10.37 -8.63 7.10
CA ALA A 33 11.50 -9.52 6.87
C ALA A 33 12.67 -8.82 6.15
N ASP A 34 12.46 -7.62 5.60
CA ASP A 34 13.51 -6.84 4.95
C ASP A 34 14.53 -6.33 6.00
N PRO A 35 15.82 -6.71 5.91
CA PRO A 35 16.83 -6.28 6.86
C PRO A 35 17.30 -4.84 6.63
N ALA A 36 16.85 -4.17 5.57
CA ALA A 36 17.22 -2.79 5.30
C ALA A 36 16.80 -1.87 6.47
N PRO A 37 17.66 -0.92 6.87
CA PRO A 37 17.26 0.06 7.88
C PRO A 37 16.15 0.96 7.35
N SER A 38 15.26 1.42 8.23
CA SER A 38 14.28 2.45 7.89
C SER A 38 14.98 3.73 7.46
N ILE A 39 14.42 4.42 6.46
CA ILE A 39 14.92 5.72 6.00
C ILE A 39 14.19 6.87 6.70
N PRO A 40 14.85 8.02 6.95
CA PRO A 40 14.21 9.21 7.50
C PRO A 40 13.11 9.74 6.60
N HIS A 41 12.10 10.41 7.18
CA HIS A 41 11.00 11.02 6.43
C HIS A 41 11.50 11.98 5.33
N ASP A 42 12.48 12.83 5.65
CA ASP A 42 13.03 13.80 4.70
C ASP A 42 13.68 13.11 3.48
N GLN A 43 14.28 11.94 3.68
CA GLN A 43 14.84 11.14 2.59
C GLN A 43 13.74 10.62 1.67
N VAL A 44 12.65 10.07 2.22
CA VAL A 44 11.50 9.61 1.43
C VAL A 44 10.92 10.74 0.58
N MET A 45 10.81 11.95 1.15
CA MET A 45 10.26 13.11 0.45
C MET A 45 11.20 13.60 -0.66
N ALA A 46 12.52 13.58 -0.44
CA ALA A 46 13.51 13.92 -1.45
C ALA A 46 13.50 12.91 -2.62
N ASP A 47 13.42 11.61 -2.31
CA ASP A 47 13.33 10.55 -3.32
C ASP A 47 12.06 10.68 -4.15
N LEU A 48 10.92 10.98 -3.51
CA LEU A 48 9.66 11.22 -4.21
C LEU A 48 9.75 12.44 -5.14
N GLN A 49 10.35 13.54 -4.69
CA GLN A 49 10.53 14.74 -5.52
C GLN A 49 11.39 14.45 -6.74
N ALA A 50 12.49 13.70 -6.59
CA ALA A 50 13.34 13.31 -7.70
C ALA A 50 12.60 12.47 -8.75
N VAL A 51 11.70 11.57 -8.32
CA VAL A 51 10.82 10.83 -9.23
C VAL A 51 9.89 11.77 -9.99
N LEU A 52 9.25 12.72 -9.30
CA LEU A 52 8.34 13.68 -9.94
C LEU A 52 9.05 14.58 -10.94
N ASP A 53 10.24 15.09 -10.61
CA ASP A 53 11.04 15.93 -11.50
C ASP A 53 11.48 15.16 -12.75
N GLY A 54 11.75 13.86 -12.62
CA GLY A 54 12.04 12.96 -13.74
C GLY A 54 10.81 12.65 -14.62
N HIS A 55 9.60 12.82 -14.11
CA HIS A 55 8.33 12.65 -14.83
C HIS A 55 7.71 13.96 -15.30
N ALA A 56 8.26 15.12 -14.91
CA ALA A 56 7.76 16.40 -15.34
C ALA A 56 7.90 16.50 -16.87
N PRO A 57 6.81 16.80 -17.61
CA PRO A 57 6.93 17.08 -19.03
C PRO A 57 7.81 18.33 -19.20
N GLY A 58 8.87 18.19 -20.00
CA GLY A 58 9.84 19.26 -20.28
C GLY A 58 9.25 20.47 -21.00
#